data_AF-A0A4P6L1P0-F1
#
_entry.id   AF-A0A4P6L1P0-F1
#
_cell.length_a   1.000
_cell.length_b   1.000
_cell.length_c   1.000
_cell.angle_alpha   90.00
_cell.angle_beta   90.00
_cell.angle_gamma   90.00
#
_symmetry.space_group_name_H-M   'P 1'
#
loop_
_entity.id
_entity.type
_entity.pdbx_description
1 polymer ?
#
loop_
_entity_poly.entity_id
_entity_poly.type
_entity_poly.pdbx_seq_one_letter_code
_entity_poly.pdbx_strand_id
1 'polypeptide(L)'
;MADIDMIPRSWRDGIRVRHALRRTAVALAIVVLAGAAGSGWLRWQVAALDRQAAQLRATATQAQAGQAREAALREEHERHARQDALLRTLRRQGELAAFAQAIDGALPPDAWLTGIVLRRDLQAVGGTAIGSGSAQPAAAPSAAPAVPVPPGSTVELAGQALDYEAVTTFLARLGRAPGVATVQLQSSGAADAGEVGFHAVVTLKWEDLP
;
A
#
# COMPACT_ATOMS: atom_id res chain seq x y z
N MET A 1 28.24 5.23 -111.26
CA MET A 1 27.86 6.66 -111.19
C MET A 1 27.60 6.95 -109.73
N ALA A 2 28.41 7.80 -109.11
CA ALA A 2 28.24 8.18 -107.72
C ALA A 2 27.05 9.14 -107.63
N ASP A 3 26.04 8.77 -106.86
CA ASP A 3 24.89 9.63 -106.56
C ASP A 3 25.41 10.82 -105.73
N ILE A 4 25.43 12.00 -106.33
CA ILE A 4 25.88 13.23 -105.66
C ILE A 4 24.75 13.67 -104.75
N ASP A 5 24.85 13.27 -103.49
CA ASP A 5 23.94 13.64 -102.42
C ASP A 5 23.98 15.16 -102.20
N MET A 6 23.01 15.89 -102.76
CA MET A 6 22.90 17.36 -102.68
C MET A 6 22.39 17.86 -101.32
N ILE A 7 22.29 17.03 -100.29
CA ILE A 7 21.85 17.47 -98.96
C ILE A 7 22.98 18.26 -98.28
N PRO A 8 22.80 19.56 -97.98
CA PRO A 8 23.83 20.38 -97.34
C PRO A 8 24.26 19.78 -96.00
N ARG A 9 25.58 19.67 -95.76
CA ARG A 9 26.12 19.14 -94.49
C ARG A 9 25.61 19.92 -93.26
N SER A 10 25.39 21.23 -93.40
CA SER A 10 24.83 22.09 -92.36
C SER A 10 23.43 21.67 -91.88
N TRP A 11 22.63 21.08 -92.76
CA TRP A 11 21.30 20.57 -92.41
C TRP A 11 21.38 19.28 -91.58
N ARG A 12 22.32 18.39 -91.92
CA ARG A 12 22.58 17.16 -91.15
C ARG A 12 23.11 17.46 -89.75
N ASP A 13 23.99 18.46 -89.62
CA ASP A 13 24.52 18.88 -88.32
C ASP A 13 23.47 19.56 -87.46
N GLY A 14 22.59 20.38 -88.05
CA GLY A 14 21.46 20.98 -87.32
C GLY A 14 20.52 19.94 -86.70
N ILE A 15 20.25 18.84 -87.41
CA ILE A 15 19.43 17.73 -86.88
C ILE A 15 20.16 17.00 -85.75
N ARG A 16 21.46 16.72 -85.91
CA ARG A 16 22.26 16.04 -84.87
C ARG A 16 22.35 16.85 -83.58
N VAL A 17 22.60 18.15 -83.68
CA VAL A 17 22.67 19.07 -82.53
C VAL A 17 21.31 19.14 -81.82
N ARG A 18 20.20 19.24 -82.56
CA ARG A 18 18.85 19.22 -81.96
C ARG A 18 18.55 17.92 -81.22
N HIS A 19 18.99 16.78 -81.76
CA HIS A 19 18.81 15.49 -81.09
C HIS A 19 19.69 15.37 -79.83
N ALA A 20 20.94 15.83 -79.89
CA ALA A 20 21.82 15.86 -78.72
C ALA A 20 21.25 16.75 -77.61
N LEU A 21 20.81 17.98 -77.95
CA LEU A 21 20.18 18.91 -77.00
C LEU A 21 18.91 18.34 -76.37
N ARG A 22 18.05 17.68 -77.16
CA ARG A 22 16.85 17.02 -76.61
C ARG A 22 17.22 15.91 -75.63
N ARG A 23 18.23 15.08 -75.95
CA ARG A 23 18.69 14.01 -75.05
C ARG A 23 19.28 14.56 -73.76
N THR A 24 20.11 15.61 -73.83
CA THR A 24 20.69 16.24 -72.62
C THR A 24 19.63 16.93 -71.78
N ALA A 25 18.64 17.59 -72.40
CA ALA A 25 17.52 18.20 -71.69
C ALA A 25 16.66 17.15 -70.97
N VAL A 26 16.38 16.01 -71.62
CA VAL A 26 15.66 14.89 -71.00
C VAL A 26 16.46 14.30 -69.84
N ALA A 27 17.77 14.09 -69.99
CA ALA A 27 18.62 13.60 -68.91
C ALA A 27 18.62 14.55 -67.70
N LEU A 28 18.71 15.86 -67.94
CA LEU A 28 18.67 16.87 -66.88
C LEU A 28 17.30 16.92 -66.19
N ALA A 29 16.21 16.83 -66.95
CA ALA A 29 14.85 16.75 -66.39
C ALA A 29 14.66 15.53 -65.48
N ILE A 30 15.22 14.38 -65.85
CA ILE A 30 15.18 13.17 -65.01
C ILE A 30 15.94 13.39 -63.69
N VAL A 31 17.12 14.00 -63.72
CA VAL A 31 17.89 14.30 -62.51
C VAL A 31 17.13 15.25 -61.58
N VAL A 32 16.52 16.30 -62.14
CA VAL A 32 15.70 17.24 -61.35
C VAL A 32 14.48 16.54 -60.75
N LEU A 33 13.78 15.70 -61.51
CA LEU A 33 12.65 14.93 -61.01
C LEU A 33 13.07 13.94 -59.91
N ALA A 34 14.21 13.26 -60.06
CA ALA A 34 14.74 12.36 -59.05
C ALA A 34 15.09 13.10 -57.75
N GLY A 35 15.71 14.28 -57.85
CA GLY A 35 16.00 15.14 -56.71
C GLY A 35 14.73 15.65 -56.01
N ALA A 36 13.74 16.08 -56.79
CA ALA A 36 12.45 16.51 -56.26
C ALA A 36 11.71 15.36 -55.55
N ALA A 37 11.64 14.18 -56.17
CA ALA A 37 11.04 13.00 -55.58
C ALA A 37 11.75 12.57 -54.30
N GLY A 38 13.09 12.56 -54.29
CA GLY A 38 13.89 12.25 -53.11
C GLY A 38 13.66 13.23 -51.96
N SER A 39 13.63 14.53 -52.23
CA SER A 39 13.35 15.54 -51.20
C SER A 39 11.93 15.45 -50.64
N GLY A 40 10.94 15.17 -51.50
CA GLY A 40 9.54 14.95 -51.08
C GLY A 40 9.41 13.72 -50.20
N TRP A 41 10.04 12.61 -50.59
CA TRP A 41 10.08 11.38 -49.81
C TRP A 41 10.73 11.60 -48.42
N LEU A 42 11.85 12.31 -48.37
CA LEU A 42 12.56 12.56 -47.11
C LEU A 42 11.74 13.43 -46.15
N ARG A 43 11.06 14.47 -46.66
CA ARG A 43 10.14 15.29 -45.86
C ARG A 43 8.96 14.49 -45.33
N TRP A 44 8.44 13.56 -46.13
CA TRP A 44 7.36 12.68 -45.69
C TRP A 44 7.81 11.73 -44.59
N GLN A 45 9.01 11.14 -44.70
CA GLN A 45 9.61 10.29 -43.66
C GLN A 45 9.84 11.06 -42.36
N VAL A 46 10.39 12.27 -42.42
CA VAL A 46 10.58 13.13 -41.24
C VAL A 46 9.23 13.42 -40.57
N ALA A 47 8.21 13.79 -41.35
CA ALA A 47 6.88 14.03 -40.81
C ALA A 47 6.22 12.78 -40.20
N ALA A 48 6.56 11.57 -40.68
CA ALA A 48 6.09 10.32 -40.09
C ALA A 48 6.80 10.04 -38.75
N LEU A 49 8.12 10.25 -38.66
CA LEU A 49 8.89 10.10 -37.42
C LEU A 49 8.47 11.12 -36.35
N ASP A 50 8.19 12.36 -36.74
CA ASP A 50 7.73 13.40 -35.82
C ASP A 50 6.37 13.04 -35.19
N ARG A 51 5.47 12.42 -35.96
CA ARG A 51 4.18 11.93 -35.42
C ARG A 51 4.39 10.80 -34.41
N GLN A 52 5.29 9.86 -34.69
CA GLN A 52 5.61 8.78 -33.76
C GLN A 52 6.26 9.32 -32.48
N ALA A 53 7.19 10.28 -32.61
CA ALA A 53 7.81 10.93 -31.46
C ALA A 53 6.78 11.70 -30.62
N ALA A 54 5.84 12.41 -31.25
CA ALA A 54 4.75 13.10 -30.56
C ALA A 54 3.83 12.12 -29.81
N GLN A 55 3.51 10.97 -30.42
CA GLN A 55 2.73 9.91 -29.77
C GLN A 55 3.45 9.33 -28.55
N LEU A 56 4.74 9.00 -28.67
CA LEU A 56 5.55 8.49 -27.56
C LEU A 56 5.70 9.51 -26.43
N ARG A 57 5.84 10.80 -26.76
CA ARG A 57 5.84 11.87 -25.75
C ARG A 57 4.48 11.97 -25.05
N ALA A 58 3.38 11.89 -25.79
CA ALA A 58 2.04 11.91 -25.21
C ALA A 58 1.83 10.74 -24.24
N THR A 59 2.20 9.52 -24.62
CA THR A 59 2.08 8.35 -23.73
C THR A 59 3.00 8.46 -22.51
N ALA A 60 4.23 8.96 -22.67
CA ALA A 60 5.13 9.21 -21.56
C ALA A 60 4.55 10.23 -20.56
N THR A 61 4.01 11.35 -21.05
CA THR A 61 3.36 12.35 -20.18
C THR A 61 2.13 11.80 -19.47
N GLN A 62 1.35 10.94 -20.13
CA GLN A 62 0.21 10.27 -19.51
C GLN A 62 0.64 9.29 -18.42
N ALA A 63 1.70 8.51 -18.66
CA ALA A 63 2.26 7.61 -17.65
C ALA A 63 2.81 8.38 -16.44
N GLN A 64 3.51 9.49 -16.68
CA GLN A 64 4.03 10.36 -15.60
C GLN A 64 2.89 11.00 -14.79
N ALA A 65 1.82 11.46 -15.45
CA ALA A 65 0.64 11.97 -14.77
C ALA A 65 -0.06 10.86 -13.94
N GLY A 66 -0.09 9.62 -14.43
CA GLY A 66 -0.59 8.46 -13.70
C GLY A 66 0.22 8.20 -12.43
N GLN A 67 1.55 8.16 -12.53
CA GLN A 67 2.44 7.99 -11.39
C GLN A 67 2.28 9.10 -10.33
N ALA A 68 2.13 10.35 -10.76
CA ALA A 68 1.89 11.47 -9.85
C ALA A 68 0.55 11.34 -9.10
N ARG A 69 -0.51 10.87 -9.78
CA ARG A 69 -1.82 10.62 -9.14
C ARG A 69 -1.74 9.48 -8.12
N GLU A 70 -1.07 8.39 -8.45
CA GLU A 70 -0.87 7.28 -7.51
C GLU A 70 -0.07 7.71 -6.27
N ALA A 71 0.97 8.52 -6.46
CA ALA A 71 1.75 9.06 -5.35
C ALA A 71 0.89 9.94 -4.43
N ALA A 72 0.05 10.81 -4.99
CA ALA A 72 -0.87 11.64 -4.21
C ALA A 72 -1.88 10.79 -3.42
N LEU A 73 -2.47 9.77 -4.05
CA LEU A 73 -3.40 8.85 -3.37
C LEU A 73 -2.71 8.07 -2.23
N ARG A 74 -1.46 7.65 -2.39
CA ARG A 74 -0.69 7.00 -1.30
C ARG A 74 -0.45 7.96 -0.15
N GLU A 75 -0.10 9.21 -0.43
CA GLU A 75 0.10 10.22 0.60
C GLU A 75 -1.19 10.51 1.38
N GLU A 76 -2.33 10.59 0.71
CA GLU A 76 -3.64 10.74 1.36
C GLU A 76 -3.96 9.54 2.28
N HIS A 77 -3.76 8.31 1.79
CA HIS A 77 -3.95 7.12 2.61
C HIS A 77 -3.02 7.09 3.84
N GLU A 78 -1.76 7.47 3.69
CA GLU A 78 -0.83 7.55 4.81
C GLU A 78 -1.27 8.60 5.84
N ARG A 79 -1.78 9.75 5.39
CA ARG A 79 -2.29 10.79 6.29
C ARG A 79 -3.50 10.28 7.09
N HIS A 80 -4.45 9.60 6.43
CA HIS A 80 -5.58 8.98 7.12
C HIS A 80 -5.13 7.90 8.11
N ALA A 81 -4.23 7.00 7.71
CA ALA A 81 -3.70 5.97 8.59
C ALA A 81 -2.99 6.55 9.83
N ARG A 82 -2.27 7.68 9.67
CA ARG A 82 -1.65 8.40 10.79
C ARG A 82 -2.69 9.04 11.70
N GLN A 83 -3.73 9.66 11.15
CA GLN A 83 -4.84 10.22 11.92
C GLN A 83 -5.57 9.13 12.72
N ASP A 84 -5.88 8.00 12.10
CA ASP A 84 -6.51 6.85 12.76
C ASP A 84 -5.61 6.23 13.84
N ALA A 85 -4.30 6.20 13.61
CA ALA A 85 -3.34 5.78 14.62
C ALA A 85 -3.34 6.73 15.82
N LEU A 86 -3.36 8.05 15.58
CA LEU A 86 -3.42 9.06 16.64
C LEU A 86 -4.73 8.98 17.43
N LEU A 87 -5.87 8.89 16.75
CA LEU A 87 -7.18 8.73 17.39
C LEU A 87 -7.22 7.45 18.23
N ARG A 88 -6.70 6.34 17.72
CA ARG A 88 -6.56 5.11 18.51
C ARG A 88 -5.67 5.30 19.72
N THR A 89 -4.56 6.03 19.63
CA THR A 89 -3.71 6.31 20.81
C THR A 89 -4.39 7.20 21.84
N LEU A 90 -5.13 8.23 21.41
CA LEU A 90 -5.86 9.12 22.31
C LEU A 90 -7.02 8.40 23.00
N ARG A 91 -7.79 7.61 22.25
CA ARG A 91 -8.87 6.79 22.81
C ARG A 91 -8.33 5.82 23.86
N ARG A 92 -7.21 5.15 23.55
CA ARG A 92 -6.51 4.25 24.48
C ARG A 92 -6.03 4.94 25.75
N GLN A 93 -5.56 6.19 25.68
CA GLN A 93 -5.15 6.94 26.87
C GLN A 93 -6.33 7.24 27.79
N GLY A 94 -7.47 7.63 27.21
CA GLY A 94 -8.72 7.82 27.98
C GLY A 94 -9.21 6.53 28.64
N GLU A 95 -9.15 5.41 27.92
CA GLU A 95 -9.54 4.09 28.43
C GLU A 95 -8.63 3.61 29.58
N LEU A 96 -7.31 3.80 29.46
CA LEU A 96 -6.35 3.49 30.53
C LEU A 96 -6.58 4.36 31.76
N ALA A 97 -6.89 5.65 31.58
CA ALA A 97 -7.21 6.53 32.69
C ALA A 97 -8.52 6.11 33.39
N ALA A 98 -9.55 5.76 32.62
CA ALA A 98 -10.81 5.26 33.18
C ALA A 98 -10.63 3.93 33.94
N PHE A 99 -9.79 3.02 33.41
CA PHE A 99 -9.48 1.77 34.09
C PHE A 99 -8.65 1.97 35.36
N ALA A 100 -7.67 2.87 35.34
CA ALA A 100 -6.92 3.23 36.55
C ALA A 100 -7.85 3.80 37.64
N GLN A 101 -8.77 4.69 37.25
CA GLN A 101 -9.77 5.25 38.16
C GLN A 101 -10.74 4.18 38.69
N ALA A 102 -11.10 3.19 37.88
CA ALA A 102 -11.90 2.05 38.29
C ALA A 102 -11.18 1.18 39.32
N ILE A 103 -9.87 0.94 39.16
CA ILE A 103 -9.06 0.22 40.15
C ILE A 103 -9.03 1.00 41.46
N ASP A 104 -8.69 2.29 41.41
CA ASP A 104 -8.57 3.15 42.61
C ASP A 104 -9.89 3.21 43.41
N GLY A 105 -11.04 3.25 42.72
CA GLY A 105 -12.35 3.23 43.38
C GLY A 105 -12.79 1.84 43.87
N ALA A 106 -12.29 0.77 43.26
CA ALA A 106 -12.64 -0.60 43.62
C ALA A 106 -11.80 -1.15 44.78
N LEU A 107 -10.57 -0.64 44.96
CA LEU A 107 -9.62 -1.15 45.94
C LEU A 107 -10.08 -0.84 47.38
N PRO A 108 -10.38 -1.86 48.21
CA PRO A 108 -10.67 -1.66 49.62
C PRO A 108 -9.38 -1.28 50.38
N PRO A 109 -9.49 -0.64 51.55
CA PRO A 109 -8.31 -0.24 52.36
C PRO A 109 -7.45 -1.44 52.80
N ASP A 110 -8.03 -2.64 52.82
CA ASP A 110 -7.42 -3.88 53.29
C ASP A 110 -6.85 -4.75 52.16
N ALA A 111 -6.75 -4.21 50.94
CA ALA A 111 -6.12 -4.87 49.80
C ALA A 111 -5.17 -3.93 49.06
N TRP A 112 -4.10 -4.48 48.50
CA TRP A 112 -3.17 -3.75 47.65
C TRP A 112 -2.76 -4.59 46.44
N LEU A 113 -2.39 -3.91 45.36
CA LEU A 113 -1.89 -4.54 44.15
C LEU A 113 -0.37 -4.63 44.20
N THR A 114 0.17 -5.79 43.86
CA THR A 114 1.61 -6.06 43.78
C THR A 114 2.09 -6.07 42.33
N GLY A 115 1.20 -6.33 41.37
CA GLY A 115 1.53 -6.34 39.95
C GLY A 115 0.33 -6.10 39.06
N ILE A 116 0.56 -5.37 37.97
CA ILE A 116 -0.41 -5.18 36.90
C ILE A 116 0.32 -5.47 35.59
N VAL A 117 -0.10 -6.51 34.88
CA VAL A 117 0.46 -6.87 33.57
C VAL A 117 -0.63 -6.71 32.52
N LEU A 118 -0.43 -5.75 31.62
CA LEU A 118 -1.35 -5.52 30.51
C LEU A 118 -0.91 -6.36 29.31
N ARG A 119 -1.70 -7.37 28.97
CA ARG A 119 -1.54 -8.15 27.73
C ARG A 119 -2.48 -7.62 26.67
N ARG A 120 -1.91 -7.19 25.56
CA ARG A 120 -2.65 -6.71 24.39
C ARG A 120 -2.55 -7.75 23.30
N ASP A 121 -3.69 -8.20 22.80
CA ASP A 121 -3.76 -8.91 21.53
C ASP A 121 -3.46 -7.90 20.41
N LEU A 122 -2.18 -7.75 20.10
CA LEU A 122 -1.73 -7.09 18.88
C LEU A 122 -2.02 -8.05 17.73
N GLN A 123 -3.29 -8.16 17.33
CA GLN A 123 -3.60 -8.80 16.06
C GLN A 123 -2.95 -7.95 14.97
N ALA A 124 -1.87 -8.50 14.41
CA ALA A 124 -0.95 -7.83 13.52
C ALA A 124 -1.70 -7.16 12.37
N VAL A 125 -1.65 -5.83 12.35
CA VAL A 125 -1.99 -5.06 11.16
C VAL A 125 -0.79 -5.17 10.22
N GLY A 126 -0.90 -6.02 9.19
CA GLY A 126 -0.15 -5.88 7.94
C GLY A 126 1.14 -6.70 7.82
N GLY A 127 1.01 -7.86 7.16
CA GLY A 127 2.11 -8.59 6.55
C GLY A 127 1.59 -9.42 5.40
N THR A 128 1.29 -8.79 4.28
CA THR A 128 1.05 -9.43 2.98
C THR A 128 2.29 -10.24 2.60
N ALA A 129 2.33 -11.52 2.99
CA ALA A 129 3.27 -12.48 2.43
C ALA A 129 2.69 -13.02 1.13
N ILE A 130 3.03 -12.34 0.02
CA ILE A 130 3.01 -12.94 -1.30
C ILE A 130 4.19 -13.92 -1.35
N GLY A 131 3.93 -15.21 -1.53
CA GLY A 131 4.98 -16.22 -1.67
C GLY A 131 4.43 -17.65 -1.77
N SER A 132 4.04 -18.05 -2.98
CA SER A 132 3.77 -19.44 -3.36
C SER A 132 4.98 -20.34 -3.10
N GLY A 133 4.77 -21.55 -2.54
CA GLY A 133 5.75 -22.63 -2.65
C GLY A 133 5.73 -23.72 -1.57
N SER A 134 5.21 -24.89 -1.94
CA SER A 134 5.60 -26.26 -1.51
C SER A 134 5.07 -26.91 -0.21
N ALA A 135 4.40 -28.05 -0.45
CA ALA A 135 4.46 -29.36 0.22
C ALA A 135 3.81 -29.59 1.61
N GLN A 136 2.80 -30.48 1.58
CA GLN A 136 2.16 -31.31 2.63
C GLN A 136 3.14 -32.43 3.14
N PRO A 137 2.88 -33.32 4.16
CA PRO A 137 1.78 -33.51 5.16
C PRO A 137 2.22 -33.76 6.64
N ALA A 138 1.29 -33.71 7.62
CA ALA A 138 1.24 -34.60 8.80
C ALA A 138 -0.05 -34.41 9.65
N ALA A 139 -0.49 -35.47 10.33
CA ALA A 139 -1.78 -35.63 10.99
C ALA A 139 -1.80 -35.31 12.51
N ALA A 140 -2.94 -34.76 13.00
CA ALA A 140 -3.63 -34.86 14.32
C ALA A 140 -2.85 -34.60 15.65
N PRO A 141 -3.49 -34.21 16.80
CA PRO A 141 -4.92 -34.31 17.13
C PRO A 141 -5.59 -33.05 17.74
N SER A 142 -6.93 -33.06 17.69
CA SER A 142 -7.91 -32.42 18.60
C SER A 142 -7.45 -31.20 19.42
N ALA A 143 -7.61 -30.00 18.85
CA ALA A 143 -7.72 -28.78 19.65
C ALA A 143 -9.21 -28.55 19.95
N ALA A 144 -9.54 -28.44 21.24
CA ALA A 144 -10.83 -27.95 21.72
C ALA A 144 -11.22 -26.67 20.96
N PRO A 145 -12.52 -26.40 20.74
CA PRO A 145 -12.92 -25.17 20.06
C PRO A 145 -12.39 -23.98 20.85
N ALA A 146 -11.39 -23.30 20.28
CA ALA A 146 -10.94 -22.01 20.77
C ALA A 146 -12.17 -21.08 20.70
N VAL A 147 -12.73 -20.79 21.87
CA VAL A 147 -13.75 -19.75 21.99
C VAL A 147 -13.11 -18.49 21.39
N PRO A 148 -13.71 -17.87 20.36
CA PRO A 148 -13.19 -16.65 19.81
C PRO A 148 -13.24 -15.59 20.91
N VAL A 149 -12.10 -15.37 21.55
CA VAL A 149 -11.92 -14.27 22.49
C VAL A 149 -12.08 -13.00 21.65
N PRO A 150 -13.08 -12.16 21.93
CA PRO A 150 -13.21 -10.90 21.21
C PRO A 150 -11.91 -10.11 21.39
N PRO A 151 -11.49 -9.29 20.40
CA PRO A 151 -10.30 -8.47 20.51
C PRO A 151 -10.46 -7.50 21.67
N GLY A 152 -9.95 -7.89 22.84
CA GLY A 152 -10.12 -7.21 24.10
C GLY A 152 -8.77 -7.15 24.80
N SER A 153 -8.47 -6.02 25.43
CA SER A 153 -7.28 -5.96 26.28
C SER A 153 -7.51 -6.80 27.52
N THR A 154 -6.55 -7.68 27.79
CA THR A 154 -6.56 -8.54 28.98
C THR A 154 -5.57 -7.95 29.99
N VAL A 155 -6.06 -7.67 31.20
CA VAL A 155 -5.24 -7.18 32.30
C VAL A 155 -5.10 -8.30 33.32
N GLU A 156 -3.87 -8.71 33.58
CA GLU A 156 -3.53 -9.60 34.69
C GLU A 156 -3.24 -8.74 35.92
N LEU A 157 -3.97 -8.97 37.00
CA LEU A 157 -3.84 -8.29 38.29
C LEU A 157 -3.30 -9.28 39.31
N ALA A 158 -2.23 -8.91 39.99
CA ALA A 158 -1.71 -9.61 41.15
C ALA A 158 -1.79 -8.68 42.36
N GLY A 159 -2.24 -9.21 43.49
CA GLY A 159 -2.37 -8.44 44.72
C GLY A 159 -2.43 -9.32 45.96
N GLN A 160 -2.51 -8.65 47.10
CA GLN A 160 -2.66 -9.24 48.42
C GLN A 160 -3.78 -8.52 49.16
N ALA A 161 -4.42 -9.23 50.09
CA ALA A 161 -5.42 -8.66 50.98
C ALA A 161 -5.32 -9.29 52.37
N LEU A 162 -5.81 -8.59 53.39
CA LEU A 162 -5.82 -9.09 54.77
C LEU A 162 -6.72 -10.33 54.93
N ASP A 163 -7.81 -10.41 54.18
CA ASP A 163 -8.73 -11.53 54.22
C ASP A 163 -9.38 -11.82 52.84
N TYR A 164 -10.11 -12.94 52.77
CA TYR A 164 -10.82 -13.35 51.56
C TYR A 164 -12.03 -12.45 51.24
N GLU A 165 -12.57 -11.76 52.24
CA GLU A 165 -13.70 -10.84 52.07
C GLU A 165 -13.28 -9.59 51.29
N ALA A 166 -12.09 -9.05 51.59
CA ALA A 166 -11.49 -7.95 50.86
C ALA A 166 -11.23 -8.31 49.39
N VAL A 167 -10.73 -9.52 49.10
CA VAL A 167 -10.54 -10.00 47.71
C VAL A 167 -11.87 -10.08 46.96
N THR A 168 -12.87 -10.73 47.55
CA THR A 168 -14.18 -10.87 46.90
C THR A 168 -14.90 -9.54 46.72
N THR A 169 -14.78 -8.63 47.70
CA THR A 169 -15.29 -7.26 47.61
C THR A 169 -14.61 -6.47 46.50
N PHE A 170 -13.28 -6.56 46.41
CA PHE A 170 -12.51 -5.93 45.33
C PHE A 170 -12.97 -6.42 43.96
N LEU A 171 -13.02 -7.74 43.73
CA LEU A 171 -13.42 -8.32 42.44
C LEU A 171 -14.89 -7.99 42.10
N ALA A 172 -15.78 -7.98 43.09
CA ALA A 172 -17.18 -7.61 42.89
C ALA A 172 -17.36 -6.12 42.54
N ARG A 173 -16.58 -5.22 43.16
CA ARG A 173 -16.58 -3.79 42.81
C ARG A 173 -15.98 -3.57 41.42
N LEU A 174 -14.86 -4.23 41.13
CA LEU A 174 -14.19 -4.13 39.84
C LEU A 174 -15.07 -4.68 38.70
N GLY A 175 -15.78 -5.78 38.92
CA GLY A 175 -16.72 -6.33 37.94
C GLY A 175 -17.96 -5.48 37.67
N ARG A 176 -18.24 -4.46 38.50
CA ARG A 176 -19.29 -3.47 38.29
C ARG A 176 -18.75 -2.15 37.72
N ALA A 177 -17.43 -2.00 37.61
CA ALA A 177 -16.84 -0.77 37.11
C ALA A 177 -17.11 -0.61 35.61
N PRO A 178 -17.35 0.62 35.14
CA PRO A 178 -17.55 0.88 33.72
C PRO A 178 -16.30 0.49 32.91
N GLY A 179 -16.48 -0.19 31.78
CA GLY A 179 -15.39 -0.64 30.91
C GLY A 179 -14.80 -2.03 31.24
N VAL A 180 -15.28 -2.71 32.28
CA VAL A 180 -14.90 -4.09 32.59
C VAL A 180 -15.92 -5.06 31.99
N ALA A 181 -15.48 -5.99 31.12
CA ALA A 181 -16.34 -7.02 30.53
C ALA A 181 -16.50 -8.22 31.47
N THR A 182 -15.38 -8.71 31.99
CA THR A 182 -15.35 -9.93 32.80
C THR A 182 -14.14 -9.88 33.73
N VAL A 183 -14.35 -10.34 34.96
CA VAL A 183 -13.29 -10.54 35.95
C VAL A 183 -13.27 -12.02 36.30
N GLN A 184 -12.13 -12.66 36.14
CA GLN A 184 -11.93 -14.08 36.48
C GLN A 184 -10.80 -14.19 37.48
N LEU A 185 -11.09 -14.74 38.66
CA LEU A 185 -10.07 -15.13 39.62
C LEU A 185 -9.37 -16.39 39.10
N GLN A 186 -8.07 -16.32 38.83
CA GLN A 186 -7.27 -17.45 38.36
C GLN A 186 -6.79 -18.29 39.54
N SER A 187 -6.30 -17.63 40.58
CA SER A 187 -5.80 -18.30 41.78
C SER A 187 -5.93 -17.38 43.00
N SER A 188 -6.23 -17.98 44.14
CA SER A 188 -6.14 -17.36 45.46
C SER A 188 -5.48 -18.34 46.43
N GLY A 189 -4.67 -17.83 47.35
CA GLY A 189 -3.94 -18.67 48.30
C GLY A 189 -3.33 -17.85 49.43
N ALA A 190 -2.87 -18.54 50.47
CA ALA A 190 -2.12 -17.90 51.55
C ALA A 190 -0.81 -17.32 50.99
N ALA A 191 -0.58 -16.05 51.28
CA ALA A 191 0.68 -15.36 51.05
C ALA A 191 1.47 -15.29 52.37
N ASP A 192 2.65 -14.66 52.31
CA ASP A 192 3.48 -14.46 53.50
C ASP A 192 2.74 -13.62 54.55
N ALA A 193 3.05 -13.85 55.83
CA ALA A 193 2.50 -13.11 56.98
C ALA A 193 0.97 -13.23 57.23
N GLY A 194 0.29 -14.22 56.64
CA GLY A 194 -1.13 -14.48 56.93
C GLY A 194 -2.11 -13.73 56.01
N GLU A 195 -1.59 -13.08 54.98
CA GLU A 195 -2.35 -12.42 53.93
C GLU A 195 -2.89 -13.42 52.91
N VAL A 196 -3.88 -13.01 52.12
CA VAL A 196 -4.40 -13.77 50.97
C VAL A 196 -3.86 -13.15 49.69
N GLY A 197 -2.95 -13.87 49.02
CA GLY A 197 -2.52 -13.53 47.67
C GLY A 197 -3.59 -13.90 46.65
N PHE A 198 -3.81 -13.03 45.66
CA PHE A 198 -4.72 -13.29 44.56
C PHE A 198 -4.13 -12.92 43.20
N HIS A 199 -4.55 -13.67 42.19
CA HIS A 199 -4.27 -13.38 40.79
C HIS A 199 -5.57 -13.42 40.00
N ALA A 200 -5.92 -12.31 39.35
CA ALA A 200 -7.14 -12.16 38.57
C ALA A 200 -6.84 -11.72 37.15
N VAL A 201 -7.64 -12.18 36.21
CA VAL A 201 -7.62 -11.77 34.82
C VAL A 201 -8.87 -10.95 34.55
N VAL A 202 -8.68 -9.75 34.03
CA VAL A 202 -9.75 -8.81 33.71
C VAL A 202 -9.77 -8.59 32.21
N THR A 203 -10.89 -8.89 31.58
CA THR A 203 -11.15 -8.54 30.18
C THR A 203 -11.85 -7.19 30.16
N LEU A 204 -11.30 -6.23 29.42
CA LEU A 204 -11.92 -4.92 29.25
C LEU A 204 -12.95 -4.95 28.12
N LYS A 205 -14.12 -4.34 28.36
CA LYS A 205 -15.12 -4.09 27.32
C LYS A 205 -14.82 -2.75 26.69
N TRP A 206 -14.33 -2.76 25.45
CA TRP A 206 -14.21 -1.53 24.68
C TRP A 206 -15.59 -1.20 24.13
N GLU A 207 -16.33 -0.35 24.82
CA GLU A 207 -17.52 0.24 24.24
C GLU A 207 -17.06 1.31 23.26
N ASP A 208 -17.35 1.08 21.98
CA ASP A 208 -17.32 2.13 20.98
C ASP A 208 -18.37 3.18 21.36
N LEU A 209 -17.99 4.12 22.24
CA LEU A 209 -18.78 5.32 22.48
C LEU A 209 -18.92 6.06 21.13
N PRO A 210 -20.16 6.30 20.67
CA PRO A 210 -20.45 6.93 19.38
C PRO A 210 -20.06 8.41 19.33
#